data_AF-A0A1W2THS9-F1
#
_entry.id   AF-A0A1W2THS9-F1
#
_cell.length_a   1.000
_cell.length_b   1.000
_cell.length_c   1.000
_cell.angle_alpha   90.00
_cell.angle_beta   90.00
_cell.angle_gamma   90.00
#
_symmetry.space_group_name_H-M   'P 1'
#
loop_
_entity.id
_entity.type
_entity.pdbx_description
1 polymer ?
#
loop_
_entity_poly.entity_id
_entity_poly.type
_entity_poly.pdbx_seq_one_letter_code
_entity_poly.pdbx_strand_id
1 'polypeptide(L)'
;MNRREQNTLMDRHNKIMAAILTRFRNMVLAATEPLPTAAAIPQASLNAMTMNNEVSALIKEVENLLALTREIKQLWIAGPLRKPGDADEKSRDKEMDEKAFQVSKLYNRLVELQSENTKNATQQTPVVAEDGQHVDVKRDNGDVSIKYEG
;
A
#
# COMPACT_ATOMS: atom_id res chain seq x y z
N MET A 1 -32.25 0.93 -4.48
CA MET A 1 -31.68 2.19 -3.94
C MET A 1 -31.42 2.00 -2.45
N ASN A 2 -30.29 1.37 -2.08
CA ASN A 2 -29.99 0.96 -0.70
C ASN A 2 -29.12 2.02 0.00
N ARG A 3 -29.78 2.92 0.74
CA ARG A 3 -29.21 3.99 1.57
C ARG A 3 -28.68 3.46 2.92
N ARG A 4 -27.93 2.35 2.93
CA ARG A 4 -27.39 1.74 4.17
C ARG A 4 -25.86 1.56 4.19
N GLU A 5 -25.17 1.82 3.09
CA GLU A 5 -23.76 1.39 2.91
C GLU A 5 -22.84 2.56 2.50
N GLN A 6 -23.12 3.76 2.98
CA GLN A 6 -22.20 4.90 2.91
C GLN A 6 -22.33 5.67 4.23
N ASN A 7 -21.92 5.07 5.35
CA ASN A 7 -21.37 5.88 6.44
C ASN A 7 -20.09 6.48 5.84
N THR A 8 -20.24 7.61 5.15
CA THR A 8 -19.11 8.19 4.42
C THR A 8 -18.02 8.49 5.43
N LEU A 9 -16.76 8.40 4.99
CA LEU A 9 -15.61 8.76 5.82
C LEU A 9 -15.80 10.15 6.46
N MET A 10 -16.44 11.07 5.71
CA MET A 10 -16.79 12.40 6.17
C MET A 10 -17.87 12.40 7.26
N ASP A 11 -18.91 11.57 7.15
CA ASP A 11 -19.92 11.46 8.22
C ASP A 11 -19.31 10.94 9.52
N ARG A 12 -18.39 9.97 9.44
CA ARG A 12 -17.64 9.47 10.61
C ARG A 12 -16.74 10.55 11.19
N HIS A 13 -16.00 11.28 10.34
CA HIS A 13 -15.17 12.40 10.78
C HIS A 13 -15.99 13.47 11.51
N ASN A 14 -17.10 13.91 10.89
CA ASN A 14 -17.98 14.94 11.46
C ASN A 14 -18.58 14.49 12.80
N LYS A 15 -18.97 13.21 12.90
CA LYS A 15 -19.49 12.64 14.15
C LYS A 15 -18.42 12.61 15.26
N ILE A 16 -17.19 12.21 14.95
CA ILE A 16 -16.08 12.20 15.91
C ILE A 16 -15.75 13.63 16.35
N MET A 17 -15.66 14.58 15.42
CA MET A 17 -15.41 15.99 15.74
C MET A 17 -16.51 16.60 16.60
N ALA A 18 -17.78 16.33 16.28
CA ALA A 18 -18.91 16.76 17.10
C ALA A 18 -18.86 16.16 18.51
N ALA A 19 -18.49 14.87 18.63
CA ALA A 19 -18.32 14.21 19.92
C ALA A 19 -17.18 14.86 20.74
N ILE A 20 -16.01 15.09 20.14
CA ILE A 20 -14.87 15.79 20.78
C ILE A 20 -15.30 17.14 21.35
N LEU A 21 -15.94 17.98 20.51
CA LEU A 21 -16.39 19.31 20.93
C LEU A 21 -17.46 19.26 22.02
N THR A 22 -18.39 18.32 21.92
CA THR A 22 -19.47 18.15 22.92
C THR A 22 -18.89 17.73 24.26
N ARG A 23 -17.96 16.77 24.29
CA ARG A 23 -17.32 16.31 25.53
C ARG A 23 -16.47 17.39 26.18
N PHE A 24 -15.70 18.12 25.38
CA PHE A 24 -14.93 19.26 25.88
C PHE A 24 -15.85 20.32 26.49
N ARG A 25 -16.96 20.65 25.82
CA ARG A 25 -17.97 21.57 26.36
C ARG A 25 -18.55 21.06 27.68
N ASN A 26 -18.94 19.79 27.76
CA ASN A 26 -19.51 19.20 28.99
C ASN A 26 -18.50 19.23 30.15
N MET A 27 -17.23 18.94 29.88
CA MET A 27 -16.16 19.06 30.87
C MET A 27 -16.04 20.49 31.41
N VAL A 28 -16.03 21.49 30.51
CA VAL A 28 -15.95 22.91 30.91
C VAL A 28 -17.19 23.31 31.72
N LEU A 29 -18.38 22.86 31.34
CA LEU A 29 -19.61 23.12 32.08
C LEU A 29 -19.57 22.53 33.50
N ALA A 30 -19.08 21.30 33.66
CA ALA A 30 -18.91 20.69 34.97
C ALA A 30 -17.86 21.44 35.83
N ALA A 31 -16.82 21.99 35.19
CA ALA A 31 -15.78 22.75 35.87
C ALA A 31 -16.22 24.16 36.29
N THR A 32 -17.15 24.79 35.55
CA THR A 32 -17.62 26.15 35.82
C THR A 32 -18.97 26.21 36.53
N GLU A 33 -19.58 25.07 36.82
CA GLU A 33 -20.86 25.02 37.52
C GLU A 33 -20.71 25.62 38.93
N PRO A 34 -21.55 26.60 39.30
CA PRO A 34 -21.49 27.23 40.61
C PRO A 34 -21.85 26.23 41.71
N LEU A 35 -21.05 26.18 42.76
CA LEU A 35 -21.28 25.29 43.89
C LEU A 35 -22.34 25.87 44.85
N PRO A 36 -23.43 25.14 45.17
CA PRO A 36 -24.40 25.59 46.15
C PRO A 36 -23.80 25.55 47.56
N THR A 37 -24.06 26.57 48.38
CA THR A 37 -23.49 26.71 49.74
C THR A 37 -23.85 25.55 50.68
N ALA A 38 -25.05 24.99 50.54
CA ALA A 38 -25.54 23.89 51.39
C ALA A 38 -25.05 22.49 50.94
N ALA A 39 -24.58 22.35 49.70
CA ALA A 39 -24.21 21.07 49.11
C ALA A 39 -22.90 21.15 48.29
N ALA A 40 -21.99 22.04 48.69
CA ALA A 40 -20.77 22.33 47.92
C ALA A 40 -19.86 21.09 47.77
N ILE A 41 -19.70 20.30 48.83
CA ILE A 41 -18.85 19.09 48.82
C ILE A 41 -19.39 17.99 47.90
N PRO A 42 -20.67 17.54 48.04
CA PRO A 42 -21.20 16.52 47.13
C PRO A 42 -21.28 17.01 45.68
N GLN A 43 -21.62 18.28 45.44
CA GLN A 43 -21.65 18.82 44.07
C GLN A 43 -20.24 18.90 43.46
N ALA A 44 -19.24 19.36 44.22
CA ALA A 44 -17.86 19.39 43.73
C ALA A 44 -17.34 17.98 43.40
N SER A 45 -17.69 16.99 44.22
CA SER A 45 -17.31 15.59 43.94
C SER A 45 -18.00 15.03 42.70
N LEU A 46 -19.28 15.37 42.49
CA LEU A 46 -20.02 14.96 41.28
C LEU A 46 -19.40 15.60 40.03
N ASN A 47 -19.01 16.87 40.14
CA ASN A 47 -18.39 17.62 39.05
C ASN A 47 -17.02 17.07 38.70
N ALA A 48 -16.20 16.72 39.70
CA ALA A 48 -14.93 16.04 39.50
C ALA A 48 -15.10 14.68 38.81
N MET A 49 -16.09 13.88 39.21
CA MET A 49 -16.38 12.59 38.56
C MET A 49 -16.83 12.78 37.11
N THR A 50 -17.69 13.77 36.86
CA THR A 50 -18.20 14.10 35.53
C THR A 50 -17.07 14.57 34.61
N MET A 51 -16.18 15.43 35.10
CA MET A 51 -14.98 15.85 34.37
C MET A 51 -14.10 14.66 34.00
N ASN A 52 -13.81 13.75 34.94
CA ASN A 52 -13.00 12.57 34.67
C ASN A 52 -13.62 11.68 33.58
N ASN A 53 -14.93 11.44 33.66
CA ASN A 53 -15.64 10.65 32.65
C ASN A 53 -15.61 11.30 31.27
N GLU A 54 -15.81 12.62 31.19
CA GLU A 54 -15.77 13.34 29.91
C GLU A 54 -14.35 13.39 29.33
N VAL A 55 -13.30 13.46 30.16
CA VAL A 55 -11.90 13.37 29.71
C VAL A 55 -11.58 11.97 29.18
N SER A 56 -11.95 10.91 29.89
CA SER A 56 -11.75 9.54 29.39
C SER A 56 -12.48 9.29 28.08
N ALA A 57 -13.70 9.79 27.97
CA ALA A 57 -14.47 9.66 26.74
C ALA A 57 -13.93 10.56 25.61
N LEU A 58 -13.36 11.73 25.92
CA LEU A 58 -12.66 12.59 24.96
C LEU A 58 -11.42 11.89 24.39
N ILE A 59 -10.59 11.28 25.24
CA ILE A 59 -9.41 10.49 24.81
C ILE A 59 -9.84 9.41 23.81
N LYS A 60 -10.92 8.69 24.12
CA LYS A 60 -11.46 7.66 23.23
C LYS A 60 -11.91 8.21 21.87
N GLU A 61 -12.51 9.40 21.82
CA GLU A 61 -12.87 10.02 20.53
C GLU A 61 -11.64 10.46 19.73
N VAL A 62 -10.56 10.88 20.40
CA VAL A 62 -9.29 11.17 19.73
C VAL A 62 -8.63 9.90 19.19
N GLU A 63 -8.70 8.79 19.93
CA GLU A 63 -8.27 7.47 19.44
C GLU A 63 -9.10 7.03 18.22
N ASN A 64 -10.41 7.25 18.24
CA ASN A 64 -11.29 7.01 17.08
C ASN A 64 -10.88 7.85 15.87
N LEU A 65 -10.48 9.11 16.08
CA LEU A 65 -9.96 9.98 15.02
C LEU A 65 -8.64 9.42 14.46
N LEU A 66 -7.73 8.97 15.32
CA LEU A 66 -6.48 8.34 14.89
C LEU A 66 -6.75 7.07 14.08
N ALA A 67 -7.67 6.21 14.52
CA ALA A 67 -8.10 5.04 13.78
C ALA A 67 -8.63 5.42 12.39
N LEU A 68 -9.46 6.48 12.29
CA LEU A 68 -9.94 7.00 11.01
C LEU A 68 -8.78 7.45 10.11
N THR A 69 -7.78 8.16 10.63
CA THR A 69 -6.62 8.55 9.81
C THR A 69 -5.80 7.36 9.32
N ARG A 70 -5.72 6.28 10.12
CA ARG A 70 -5.07 5.04 9.71
C ARG A 70 -5.85 4.36 8.59
N GLU A 71 -7.17 4.30 8.71
CA GLU A 71 -8.04 3.78 7.63
C GLU A 71 -7.85 4.60 6.34
N ILE A 72 -7.84 5.93 6.44
CA ILE A 72 -7.58 6.80 5.28
C ILE A 72 -6.24 6.43 4.65
N LYS A 73 -5.16 6.38 5.42
CA LYS A 73 -3.82 5.99 4.92
C LYS A 73 -3.83 4.58 4.31
N GLN A 74 -4.58 3.64 4.88
CA GLN A 74 -4.76 2.32 4.28
C GLN A 74 -5.48 2.40 2.93
N LEU A 75 -6.51 3.23 2.76
CA LEU A 75 -7.12 3.48 1.45
C LEU A 75 -6.11 4.06 0.44
N TRP A 76 -5.22 4.96 0.89
CA TRP A 76 -4.17 5.50 0.01
C TRP A 76 -3.16 4.43 -0.42
N ILE A 77 -2.81 3.49 0.45
CA ILE A 77 -1.84 2.41 0.16
C ILE A 77 -2.49 1.27 -0.63
N ALA A 78 -3.70 0.85 -0.27
CA ALA A 78 -4.42 -0.25 -0.90
C ALA A 78 -5.12 0.16 -2.21
N GLY A 79 -5.27 1.46 -2.46
CA GLY A 79 -6.08 1.98 -3.56
C GLY A 79 -7.58 2.01 -3.24
N PRO A 80 -8.43 2.46 -4.18
CA PRO A 80 -9.87 2.64 -3.94
C PRO A 80 -10.49 1.34 -3.40
N LEU A 81 -11.38 1.46 -2.39
CA LEU A 81 -12.21 0.35 -1.90
C LEU A 81 -13.01 -0.21 -3.09
N ARG A 82 -12.48 -1.26 -3.72
CA ARG A 82 -13.13 -1.96 -4.83
C ARG A 82 -14.48 -2.45 -4.33
N LYS A 83 -15.54 -2.22 -5.09
CA LYS A 83 -16.88 -2.62 -4.68
C LYS A 83 -16.89 -4.15 -4.46
N PRO A 84 -17.66 -4.67 -3.50
CA PRO A 84 -17.94 -6.10 -3.44
C PRO A 84 -18.58 -6.53 -4.76
N GLY A 85 -17.79 -7.15 -5.65
CA GLY A 85 -18.20 -7.48 -7.03
C GLY A 85 -17.33 -6.89 -8.14
N ASP A 86 -16.37 -6.00 -7.87
CA ASP A 86 -15.37 -5.60 -8.86
C ASP A 86 -14.39 -6.77 -9.07
N ALA A 87 -14.72 -7.61 -10.07
CA ALA A 87 -14.02 -8.81 -10.50
C ALA A 87 -12.61 -8.57 -11.08
N ASP A 88 -11.96 -7.47 -10.70
CA ASP A 88 -10.81 -6.94 -11.43
C ASP A 88 -9.46 -7.32 -10.81
N GLU A 89 -9.40 -7.99 -9.66
CA GLU A 89 -8.14 -8.60 -9.21
C GLU A 89 -7.79 -9.76 -10.15
N LYS A 90 -8.76 -10.65 -10.40
CA LYS A 90 -8.64 -11.64 -11.48
C LYS A 90 -8.49 -11.02 -12.85
N SER A 91 -9.18 -9.92 -13.19
CA SER A 91 -9.01 -9.30 -14.52
C SER A 91 -7.63 -8.65 -14.67
N ARG A 92 -7.10 -7.99 -13.63
CA ARG A 92 -5.75 -7.40 -13.68
C ARG A 92 -4.66 -8.45 -13.64
N ASP A 93 -4.81 -9.50 -12.84
CA ASP A 93 -3.89 -10.63 -12.82
C ASP A 93 -3.93 -11.36 -14.16
N LYS A 94 -5.12 -11.57 -14.74
CA LYS A 94 -5.25 -12.12 -16.11
C LYS A 94 -4.64 -11.20 -17.16
N GLU A 95 -4.85 -9.89 -17.09
CA GLU A 95 -4.21 -8.94 -18.00
C GLU A 95 -2.69 -8.91 -17.82
N MET A 96 -2.20 -9.06 -16.59
CA MET A 96 -0.78 -9.15 -16.27
C MET A 96 -0.18 -10.45 -16.79
N ASP A 97 -0.87 -11.58 -16.63
CA ASP A 97 -0.49 -12.89 -17.15
C ASP A 97 -0.50 -12.91 -18.68
N GLU A 98 -1.52 -12.32 -19.31
CA GLU A 98 -1.61 -12.19 -20.77
C GLU A 98 -0.47 -11.33 -21.33
N LYS A 99 -0.17 -10.20 -20.68
CA LYS A 99 0.97 -9.34 -21.06
C LYS A 99 2.30 -10.07 -20.85
N ALA A 100 2.46 -10.81 -19.77
CA ALA A 100 3.66 -11.61 -19.51
C ALA A 100 3.84 -12.72 -20.56
N PHE A 101 2.75 -13.39 -20.96
CA PHE A 101 2.77 -14.39 -22.02
C PHE A 101 3.13 -13.80 -23.39
N GLN A 102 2.64 -12.61 -23.72
CA GLN A 102 3.01 -11.92 -24.96
C GLN A 102 4.50 -11.55 -24.98
N VAL A 103 5.03 -11.04 -23.86
CA VAL A 103 6.45 -10.71 -23.73
C VAL A 103 7.33 -11.96 -23.87
N SER A 104 6.95 -13.07 -23.24
CA SER A 104 7.72 -14.33 -23.36
C SER A 104 7.69 -14.89 -24.78
N LYS A 105 6.56 -14.79 -25.48
CA LYS A 105 6.45 -15.18 -26.89
C LYS A 105 7.33 -14.34 -27.80
N LEU A 106 7.37 -13.02 -27.59
CA LEU A 106 8.24 -12.12 -28.35
C LEU A 106 9.72 -12.40 -28.07
N TYR A 107 10.07 -12.66 -26.80
CA TYR A 107 11.42 -13.04 -26.39
C TYR A 107 11.86 -14.34 -27.07
N ASN A 108 11.04 -15.39 -27.00
CA ASN A 108 11.35 -16.68 -27.61
C ASN A 108 11.53 -16.56 -29.13
N ARG A 109 10.69 -15.76 -29.81
CA ARG A 109 10.83 -15.54 -31.25
C ARG A 109 12.12 -14.80 -31.62
N LEU A 110 12.57 -13.87 -30.79
CA LEU A 110 13.85 -13.19 -30.99
C LEU A 110 15.02 -14.16 -30.81
N VAL A 111 14.97 -15.03 -29.80
CA VAL A 111 15.97 -16.07 -29.55
C VAL A 111 16.03 -17.06 -30.71
N GLU A 112 14.89 -17.51 -31.23
CA GLU A 112 14.82 -18.38 -32.40
C GLU A 112 15.48 -17.74 -33.62
N LEU A 113 15.15 -16.48 -33.93
CA LEU A 113 15.76 -15.74 -35.04
C LEU A 113 17.28 -15.58 -34.86
N GLN A 114 17.78 -15.35 -33.64
CA GLN A 114 19.22 -15.32 -33.38
C GLN A 114 19.87 -16.69 -33.53
N SER A 115 19.17 -17.77 -33.13
CA SER A 115 19.64 -19.15 -33.32
C SER A 115 19.67 -19.56 -34.80
N GLU A 116 18.73 -19.07 -35.59
CA GLU A 116 18.69 -19.30 -37.04
C GLU A 116 19.77 -18.48 -37.74
N ASN A 117 19.99 -17.23 -37.33
CA ASN A 117 21.06 -16.40 -37.90
C ASN A 117 22.46 -16.96 -37.60
N THR A 118 22.66 -17.53 -36.40
CA THR A 118 23.92 -18.22 -36.05
C THR A 118 24.08 -19.55 -36.78
N LYS A 119 23.00 -20.30 -37.03
CA LYS A 119 23.02 -21.52 -37.87
C LYS A 119 23.26 -21.19 -39.34
N ASN A 120 22.66 -20.12 -39.87
CA ASN A 120 22.86 -19.64 -41.23
C ASN A 120 24.28 -19.08 -41.43
N ALA A 121 24.88 -18.47 -40.41
CA ALA A 121 26.29 -18.08 -40.41
C ALA A 121 27.26 -19.29 -40.39
N THR A 122 26.80 -20.45 -39.94
CA THR A 122 27.61 -21.70 -39.91
C THR A 122 27.45 -22.53 -41.19
N GLN A 123 26.44 -22.24 -42.03
CA GLN A 123 26.20 -22.97 -43.30
C GLN A 123 26.72 -22.28 -44.56
N GLN A 124 27.32 -21.08 -44.44
CA GLN A 124 28.01 -20.42 -45.54
C GLN A 124 29.52 -20.32 -45.31
N THR A 125 30.20 -21.46 -45.32
CA THR A 125 31.59 -21.57 -45.82
C THR A 125 31.77 -22.95 -46.44
N PRO A 126 31.98 -23.07 -47.76
CA PRO A 126 32.36 -24.33 -48.37
C PRO A 126 33.85 -24.58 -48.12
N VAL A 127 34.17 -25.83 -47.79
CA VAL A 127 35.52 -26.38 -47.67
C VAL A 127 36.20 -26.42 -49.04
N VAL A 128 37.36 -25.77 -49.17
CA VAL A 128 38.45 -26.20 -50.07
C VAL A 128 39.77 -26.01 -49.32
N ALA A 129 40.52 -27.11 -49.18
CA ALA A 129 41.90 -27.19 -48.68
C ALA A 129 42.87 -26.40 -49.59
N GLU A 130 44.08 -25.99 -49.25
CA GLU A 130 45.10 -26.43 -48.31
C GLU A 130 46.18 -25.33 -48.23
N ASP A 131 47.18 -25.54 -47.39
CA ASP A 131 48.45 -24.82 -47.23
C ASP A 131 48.51 -23.51 -46.44
N GLY A 132 49.27 -23.60 -45.35
CA GLY A 132 50.18 -22.52 -44.97
C GLY A 132 49.78 -21.71 -43.75
N GLN A 133 50.43 -22.06 -42.64
CA GLN A 133 50.98 -21.14 -41.64
C GLN A 133 50.23 -21.01 -40.31
N HIS A 134 50.89 -21.59 -39.30
CA HIS A 134 50.60 -21.52 -37.89
C HIS A 134 50.62 -20.07 -37.38
N VAL A 135 49.52 -19.60 -36.81
CA VAL A 135 49.51 -18.41 -35.96
C VAL A 135 48.70 -18.72 -34.69
N ASP A 136 49.43 -18.94 -33.60
CA ASP A 136 48.90 -19.00 -32.25
C ASP A 136 48.21 -17.67 -31.92
N VAL A 137 46.87 -17.68 -31.82
CA VAL A 137 46.14 -16.58 -31.19
C VAL A 137 45.75 -17.04 -29.80
N LYS A 138 46.54 -16.59 -28.82
CA LYS A 138 46.24 -16.70 -27.38
C LYS A 138 44.82 -16.22 -27.11
N ARG A 139 43.99 -17.10 -26.59
CA ARG A 139 42.73 -16.72 -25.94
C ARG A 139 43.08 -16.13 -24.59
N ASP A 140 43.01 -14.81 -24.50
CA ASP A 140 42.99 -14.12 -23.21
C ASP A 140 41.65 -14.43 -22.54
N ASN A 141 41.68 -15.38 -21.59
CA ASN A 141 40.55 -15.68 -20.74
C ASN A 141 40.33 -14.50 -19.78
N GLY A 142 39.51 -13.55 -20.20
CA GLY A 142 38.93 -12.55 -19.31
C GLY A 142 37.89 -13.18 -18.39
N ASP A 143 38.34 -13.87 -17.35
CA ASP A 143 37.50 -14.30 -16.22
C ASP A 143 36.98 -13.05 -15.49
N VAL A 144 35.74 -12.65 -15.76
CA VAL A 144 35.04 -11.67 -14.91
C VAL A 144 34.50 -12.43 -13.70
N SER A 145 35.34 -12.53 -12.67
CA SER A 145 34.92 -12.98 -11.34
C SER A 145 33.93 -11.99 -10.74
N ILE A 146 32.65 -12.35 -10.72
CA ILE A 146 31.62 -11.64 -9.94
C ILE A 146 31.85 -11.98 -8.46
N LYS A 147 32.46 -11.05 -7.72
CA LYS A 147 32.49 -11.11 -6.26
C LYS A 147 31.11 -10.70 -5.73
N TYR A 148 30.47 -11.61 -5.00
CA TYR A 148 29.39 -11.25 -4.09
C TYR A 148 30.03 -10.78 -2.78
N GLU A 149 29.99 -9.48 -2.50
CA GLU A 149 30.21 -8.98 -1.14
C GLU A 149 28.92 -9.20 -0.33
N GLY A 150 29.08 -9.86 0.81
CA GLY A 150 28.17 -9.82 1.96
C GLY A 150 28.87 -9.17 3.13
#